data_AF-A0AA97E163-F1
#
_entry.id   AF-A0AA97E163-F1
#
_cell.length_a   1.000
_cell.length_b   1.000
_cell.length_c   1.000
_cell.angle_alpha   90.00
_cell.angle_beta   90.00
_cell.angle_gamma   90.00
#
_symmetry.space_group_name_H-M   'P 1'
#
loop_
_entity.id
_entity.type
_entity.pdbx_description
1 polymer ?
#
loop_
_entity_poly.entity_id
_entity_poly.type
_entity_poly.pdbx_seq_one_letter_code
_entity_poly.pdbx_strand_id
1 'polypeptide(L)' 'MFNFLKSDPIKKLDKEYGALLEKAMQAQRSGDIKGYSELTEQAEAVKAKIDEAKLSNN' A
#
# COMPACT_ATOMS: atom_id res chain seq x y z
N MET A 1 -0.01 -27.97 -11.20
CA MET A 1 -1.19 -27.74 -10.34
C MET A 1 -0.88 -26.59 -9.39
N PHE A 2 -1.22 -25.35 -9.75
CA PHE A 2 -1.00 -24.17 -8.89
C PHE A 2 -2.35 -23.62 -8.43
N ASN A 3 -2.86 -24.16 -7.33
CA ASN A 3 -4.13 -23.78 -6.73
C ASN A 3 -3.99 -22.56 -5.78
N PHE A 4 -3.22 -21.54 -6.18
CA PHE A 4 -2.89 -20.38 -5.32
C PHE A 4 -3.61 -19.08 -5.70
N LEU A 5 -4.70 -19.15 -6.46
CA LEU A 5 -5.54 -18.01 -6.83
C LEU A 5 -6.61 -17.65 -5.78
N LYS A 6 -6.37 -17.95 -4.50
CA LYS A 6 -7.05 -17.18 -3.44
C LYS A 6 -6.43 -15.79 -3.46
N SER A 7 -7.03 -14.94 -4.29
CA SER A 7 -6.70 -13.53 -4.42
C SER A 7 -7.08 -12.86 -3.13
N ASP A 8 -6.28 -13.00 -2.08
CA ASP A 8 -6.54 -12.31 -0.83
C ASP A 8 -6.54 -10.81 -1.16
N PRO A 9 -7.69 -10.12 -1.05
CA PRO A 9 -7.78 -8.71 -1.41
C PRO A 9 -6.79 -7.88 -0.59
N ILE A 10 -6.49 -8.35 0.62
CA ILE A 10 -5.43 -7.86 1.51
C ILE A 10 -4.05 -7.90 0.83
N LYS A 11 -3.67 -9.00 0.17
CA LYS A 11 -2.37 -9.10 -0.54
C LYS A 11 -2.26 -8.14 -1.72
N LYS A 12 -3.38 -7.81 -2.38
CA LYS A 12 -3.39 -6.79 -3.45
C LYS A 12 -3.13 -5.41 -2.86
N LEU A 13 -3.82 -5.07 -1.78
CA LEU A 13 -3.63 -3.81 -1.07
C LEU A 13 -2.22 -3.70 -0.48
N ASP A 14 -1.67 -4.76 0.09
CA ASP A 14 -0.28 -4.77 0.63
C ASP A 14 0.75 -4.46 -0.47
N LYS A 15 0.56 -5.00 -1.68
CA LYS A 15 1.42 -4.68 -2.83
C LYS A 15 1.30 -3.22 -3.27
N GLU A 16 0.08 -2.70 -3.28
CA GLU A 16 -0.19 -1.31 -3.63
C GLU A 16 0.42 -0.34 -2.61
N TYR A 17 0.28 -0.65 -1.32
CA TYR A 17 0.94 0.06 -0.23
C TYR A 17 2.46 0.08 -0.38
N GLY A 18 3.08 -1.08 -0.67
CA GLY A 18 4.52 -1.19 -0.91
C GLY A 18 4.99 -0.33 -2.09
N ALA A 19 4.23 -0.32 -3.19
CA ALA A 19 4.54 0.50 -4.36
C ALA A 19 4.44 2.00 -4.08
N LEU A 20 3.47 2.44 -3.27
CA LEU A 20 3.33 3.83 -2.84
C LEU A 20 4.50 4.26 -1.94
N LEU A 21 4.92 3.41 -1.00
CA LEU A 21 6.09 3.67 -0.17
C LEU A 21 7.38 3.76 -0.98
N GLU A 22 7.57 2.91 -1.98
CA GLU A 22 8.75 2.96 -2.84
C GLU A 22 8.81 4.27 -3.64
N LYS A 23 7.66 4.69 -4.19
CA LYS A 23 7.53 6.00 -4.85
C LYS A 23 7.76 7.15 -3.88
N ALA A 24 7.22 7.08 -2.66
CA ALA A 24 7.43 8.08 -1.63
C ALA A 24 8.93 8.19 -1.29
N MET A 25 9.63 7.07 -1.12
CA MET A 25 11.08 7.07 -0.89
C MET A 25 11.86 7.68 -2.06
N GLN A 26 11.46 7.42 -3.30
CA GLN A 26 12.06 8.08 -4.47
C GLN A 26 11.80 9.59 -4.46
N ALA A 27 10.57 10.02 -4.18
CA ALA A 27 10.20 11.43 -4.06
C ALA A 27 10.99 12.15 -2.94
N GLN A 28 11.16 11.49 -1.79
CA GLN A 28 11.97 11.99 -0.69
C GLN A 28 13.44 12.15 -1.10
N ARG A 29 13.99 11.17 -1.82
CA ARG A 29 15.38 11.20 -2.32
C ARG A 29 15.61 12.25 -3.41
N SER A 30 14.61 12.50 -4.25
CA SER A 30 14.67 13.57 -5.26
C SER A 30 14.42 14.97 -4.70
N GLY A 31 14.00 15.07 -3.43
CA GLY A 31 13.65 16.34 -2.78
C GLY A 31 12.24 16.85 -3.10
N ASP A 32 11.38 16.01 -3.67
CA ASP A 32 9.97 16.31 -3.91
C ASP A 32 9.16 16.10 -2.63
N ILE A 33 9.16 17.12 -1.77
CA ILE A 33 8.46 17.11 -0.49
C ILE A 33 6.94 16.99 -0.68
N LYS A 34 6.38 17.65 -1.69
CA LYS A 34 4.94 17.61 -1.96
C LYS A 34 4.52 16.22 -2.42
N GLY A 35 5.23 15.66 -3.40
CA GLY A 35 5.00 14.31 -3.87
C GLY A 35 5.18 13.28 -2.76
N TYR A 36 6.19 13.44 -1.91
CA TYR A 36 6.38 12.58 -0.73
C TYR A 36 5.18 12.63 0.22
N SER A 37 4.69 13.83 0.58
CA SER A 37 3.53 13.98 1.45
C SER A 37 2.29 13.33 0.85
N GLU A 38 1.99 13.58 -0.43
CA GLU A 38 0.83 13.00 -1.12
C GLU A 38 0.93 11.48 -1.22
N LEU A 39 2.10 10.94 -1.58
CA LEU A 39 2.32 9.49 -1.71
C LEU A 39 2.25 8.79 -0.35
N THR A 40 2.74 9.43 0.70
CA THR A 40 2.67 8.91 2.08
C THR A 40 1.22 8.90 2.58
N GLU A 41 0.45 9.96 2.32
CA GLU A 41 -0.98 10.02 2.66
C GLU A 41 -1.79 8.93 1.91
N GLN A 42 -1.50 8.72 0.63
CA GLN A 42 -2.09 7.62 -0.14
C GLN A 42 -1.71 6.25 0.45
N ALA A 43 -0.46 6.07 0.85
CA ALA A 43 -0.01 4.83 1.49
C ALA A 43 -0.77 4.59 2.81
N GLU A 44 -0.92 5.61 3.66
CA GLU A 44 -1.70 5.50 4.89
C GLU A 44 -3.17 5.15 4.63
N ALA A 45 -3.79 5.74 3.61
CA ALA A 45 -5.16 5.40 3.22
C ALA A 45 -5.30 3.93 2.78
N VAL A 46 -4.32 3.39 2.06
CA VAL A 46 -4.30 1.96 1.68
C VAL A 46 -4.08 1.07 2.91
N LYS A 47 -3.20 1.48 3.83
CA LYS A 47 -2.97 0.77 5.09
C LYS A 47 -4.22 0.69 5.95
N ALA A 48 -4.98 1.78 6.07
CA ALA A 48 -6.27 1.78 6.77
C ALA A 48 -7.24 0.75 6.18
N LYS A 49 -7.33 0.67 4.84
CA LYS A 49 -8.16 -0.34 4.15
C LYS A 49 -7.67 -1.77 4.40
N ILE A 50 -6.35 -1.97 4.49
CA ILE A 50 -5.76 -3.27 4.83
C ILE A 50 -6.17 -3.67 6.25
N ASP A 51 -6.06 -2.75 7.20
CA ASP A 51 -6.37 -3.00 8.60
C ASP A 51 -7.86 -3.26 8.79
N GLU A 52 -8.74 -2.48 8.14
CA GLU A 52 -10.19 -2.74 8.09
C GLU A 52 -10.52 -4.11 7.47
N ALA A 53 -9.89 -4.46 6.35
CA ALA A 53 -10.08 -5.75 5.70
C ALA A 53 -9.58 -6.93 6.55
N LYS A 54 -8.52 -6.73 7.34
CA LYS A 54 -8.01 -7.72 8.31
C LYS A 54 -8.96 -7.88 9.49
N LEU A 55 -9.46 -6.77 10.04
CA LEU A 55 -10.42 -6.74 11.15
C LEU A 55 -11.76 -7.39 10.77
N SER A 56 -12.27 -7.14 9.55
CA SER A 56 -13.51 -7.74 9.05
C SER A 56 -13.42 -9.26 8.80
N ASN A 57 -12.22 -9.82 8.69
CA ASN A 57 -12.01 -11.25 8.42
C ASN A 57 -11.67 -12.06 9.70
N ASN A 58 -11.82 -11.47 10.89
CA ASN A 58 -11.57 -12.09 12.19
C ASN A 58 -12.86 -12.13 13.02
#